data_AF-C9PMF1-F1
#
_entry.id   AF-C9PMF1-F1
#
_cell.length_a   1.000
_cell.length_b   1.000
_cell.length_c   1.000
_cell.angle_alpha   90.00
_cell.angle_beta   90.00
_cell.angle_gamma   90.00
#
_symmetry.space_group_name_H-M   'P 1'
#
loop_
_entity.id
_entity.type
_entity.pdbx_description
1 polymer ?
#
loop_
_entity_poly.entity_id
_entity_poly.type
_entity_poly.pdbx_seq_one_letter_code
_entity_poly.pdbx_strand_id
1 'polypeptide(L)'
;MKMTKIFAITLGALALTACSQTMKQPEKHSHWGYTGHESPEHWAQLSPKFAICGEGKSQSPVNIVNTIDGKLPPIKIDYRPSNVEIVNNGHTIQVDFKDANNMMHLSGNTYTLKQFHFHVPSENHIRGKSFPLEAHFVHADKDGNLAVLGVLYVLSNENQRLSPIWSNFPQKAGEKYTPDTAFDPSTLIPEKRDYYRFSGSLTTPPCSEGVNWLVLKQYDKVSQSQVDAFSAVMKGNNNRPVQPINARVIVE
;
A
#
# COMPACT_ATOMS: atom_id res chain seq x y z
N MET A 1 -86.69 14.85 -38.05
CA MET A 1 -85.61 15.84 -37.87
C MET A 1 -84.30 15.08 -37.77
N LYS A 2 -83.40 15.24 -38.75
CA LYS A 2 -82.13 14.50 -38.85
C LYS A 2 -81.18 14.90 -37.71
N MET A 3 -80.57 13.95 -37.02
CA MET A 3 -79.28 14.16 -36.35
C MET A 3 -78.44 12.89 -36.42
N THR A 4 -77.40 12.98 -37.27
CA THR A 4 -76.25 12.08 -37.38
C THR A 4 -75.42 12.18 -36.10
N LYS A 5 -74.98 11.06 -35.51
CA LYS A 5 -73.85 11.05 -34.57
C LYS A 5 -72.83 10.00 -34.95
N ILE A 6 -71.60 10.51 -34.99
CA ILE A 6 -70.35 9.98 -35.52
C ILE A 6 -69.76 8.91 -34.58
N PHE A 7 -69.16 7.89 -35.17
CA PHE A 7 -68.31 6.88 -34.53
C PHE A 7 -67.03 7.52 -33.98
N ALA A 8 -66.64 7.16 -32.76
CA ALA A 8 -65.27 7.33 -32.26
C ALA A 8 -64.77 5.97 -31.77
N ILE A 9 -63.86 5.36 -32.54
CA ILE A 9 -63.13 4.14 -32.17
C ILE A 9 -61.85 4.60 -31.47
N THR A 10 -61.75 4.39 -30.16
CA THR A 10 -60.50 4.58 -29.40
C THR A 10 -59.65 3.32 -29.48
N LEU A 11 -58.53 3.40 -30.22
CA LEU A 11 -57.43 2.43 -30.19
C LEU A 11 -56.77 2.45 -28.80
N GLY A 12 -56.88 1.36 -28.04
CA GLY A 12 -56.08 1.14 -26.83
C GLY A 12 -54.69 0.65 -27.21
N ALA A 13 -53.65 1.43 -26.91
CA ALA A 13 -52.26 1.07 -27.15
C ALA A 13 -51.77 0.07 -26.07
N LEU A 14 -51.30 -1.11 -26.52
CA LEU A 14 -50.61 -2.09 -25.69
C LEU A 14 -49.18 -1.59 -25.40
N ALA A 15 -48.90 -1.18 -24.16
CA ALA A 15 -47.55 -0.85 -23.74
C ALA A 15 -46.75 -2.14 -23.47
N LEU A 16 -45.88 -2.51 -24.41
CA LEU A 16 -44.84 -3.53 -24.22
C LEU A 16 -43.76 -2.97 -23.29
N THR A 17 -43.82 -3.31 -22.00
CA THR A 17 -42.70 -3.08 -21.07
C THR A 17 -41.54 -4.02 -21.42
N ALA A 18 -40.58 -3.50 -22.19
CA ALA A 18 -39.30 -4.15 -22.42
C ALA A 18 -38.51 -4.17 -21.10
N CYS A 19 -38.28 -5.36 -20.56
CA CYS A 19 -37.47 -5.59 -19.38
C CYS A 19 -35.98 -5.38 -19.78
N SER A 20 -35.44 -4.19 -19.55
CA SER A 20 -34.01 -3.91 -19.76
C SER A 20 -33.18 -4.62 -18.70
N GLN A 21 -32.68 -5.82 -19.03
CA GLN A 21 -31.61 -6.44 -18.27
C GLN A 21 -30.35 -5.58 -18.43
N THR A 22 -29.99 -4.84 -17.39
CA THR A 22 -28.70 -4.15 -17.33
C THR A 22 -27.58 -5.19 -17.32
N MET A 23 -26.94 -5.40 -18.45
CA MET A 23 -25.69 -6.15 -18.52
C MET A 23 -24.65 -5.42 -17.66
N LYS A 24 -24.25 -6.03 -16.54
CA LYS A 24 -23.10 -5.58 -15.75
C LYS A 24 -21.87 -5.71 -16.64
N GLN A 25 -21.36 -4.57 -17.12
CA GLN A 25 -20.06 -4.50 -17.78
C GLN A 25 -19.00 -5.07 -16.81
N PRO A 26 -18.04 -5.89 -17.30
CA PRO A 26 -16.94 -6.35 -16.47
C PRO A 26 -16.21 -5.12 -15.90
N GLU A 27 -15.98 -5.11 -14.58
CA GLU A 27 -15.22 -4.03 -13.94
C GLU A 27 -13.84 -3.97 -14.60
N LYS A 28 -13.62 -2.94 -15.42
CA LYS A 28 -12.29 -2.63 -15.94
C LYS A 28 -11.47 -2.19 -14.72
N HIS A 29 -10.59 -3.05 -14.21
CA HIS A 29 -9.66 -2.67 -13.15
C HIS A 29 -8.91 -1.42 -13.61
N SER A 30 -9.12 -0.30 -12.91
CA SER A 30 -8.42 0.95 -13.20
C SER A 30 -6.94 0.74 -12.91
N HIS A 31 -6.14 0.64 -13.97
CA HIS A 31 -4.70 0.58 -13.89
C HIS A 31 -4.16 1.91 -13.35
N TRP A 32 -3.06 1.86 -12.58
CA TRP A 32 -2.39 3.02 -11.98
C TRP A 32 -0.88 2.80 -12.01
N GLY A 33 -0.09 3.86 -11.84
CA GLY A 33 1.37 3.77 -11.83
C GLY A 33 2.03 4.98 -11.18
N TYR A 34 3.33 5.15 -11.43
CA TYR A 34 4.13 6.24 -10.85
C TYR A 34 4.51 7.33 -11.85
N THR A 35 4.09 7.22 -13.11
CA THR A 35 4.49 8.14 -14.20
C THR A 35 3.37 8.36 -15.21
N GLY A 36 3.44 9.46 -15.97
CA GLY A 36 2.54 9.73 -17.09
C GLY A 36 1.10 9.98 -16.65
N HIS A 37 0.11 9.56 -17.44
CA HIS A 37 -1.31 9.78 -17.14
C HIS A 37 -1.84 8.97 -15.95
N GLU A 38 -1.04 8.03 -15.44
CA GLU A 38 -1.40 7.12 -14.35
C GLU A 38 -0.63 7.44 -13.05
N SER A 39 0.11 8.56 -13.04
CA SER A 39 0.95 9.01 -11.93
C SER A 39 0.14 9.39 -10.67
N PRO A 40 0.81 9.55 -9.51
CA PRO A 40 0.14 9.81 -8.24
C PRO A 40 -0.75 11.05 -8.22
N GLU A 41 -0.42 12.11 -8.96
CA GLU A 41 -1.25 13.31 -9.10
C GLU A 41 -2.58 13.06 -9.83
N HIS A 42 -2.72 11.92 -10.51
CA HIS A 42 -3.89 11.56 -11.31
C HIS A 42 -4.69 10.38 -10.73
N TRP A 43 -4.23 9.74 -9.65
CA TRP A 43 -4.86 8.51 -9.12
C TRP A 43 -6.35 8.69 -8.80
N ALA A 44 -6.74 9.81 -8.22
CA ALA A 44 -8.14 10.07 -7.84
C ALA A 44 -9.08 10.14 -9.05
N GLN A 45 -8.56 10.46 -10.23
CA GLN A 45 -9.33 10.58 -11.47
C GLN A 45 -9.40 9.25 -12.25
N LEU A 46 -8.55 8.26 -11.94
CA LEU A 46 -8.51 6.97 -12.64
C LEU A 46 -9.73 6.08 -12.31
N SER A 47 -10.31 6.27 -11.13
CA SER A 47 -11.46 5.48 -10.66
C SER A 47 -12.19 6.21 -9.53
N PRO A 48 -13.54 6.14 -9.47
CA PRO A 48 -14.27 6.56 -8.28
C PRO A 48 -13.80 5.83 -7.00
N LYS A 49 -13.29 4.60 -7.13
CA LYS A 49 -12.73 3.83 -6.00
C LYS A 49 -11.45 4.46 -5.42
N PHE A 50 -10.79 5.34 -6.16
CA PHE A 50 -9.52 5.97 -5.77
C PHE A 50 -9.70 7.43 -5.33
N ALA A 51 -10.95 7.92 -5.20
CA ALA A 51 -11.24 9.31 -4.84
C ALA A 51 -10.49 9.79 -3.58
N ILE A 52 -10.34 8.90 -2.59
CA ILE A 52 -9.61 9.17 -1.34
C ILE A 52 -8.14 9.55 -1.58
N CYS A 53 -7.51 9.08 -2.66
CA CYS A 53 -6.16 9.47 -3.03
C CYS A 53 -6.00 10.99 -3.25
N GLY A 54 -7.07 11.71 -3.62
CA GLY A 54 -7.06 13.16 -3.81
C GLY A 54 -7.85 13.95 -2.77
N GLU A 55 -8.91 13.35 -2.21
CA GLU A 55 -9.81 14.02 -1.26
C GLU A 55 -9.36 13.86 0.20
N GLY A 56 -8.65 12.77 0.50
CA GLY A 56 -8.23 12.39 1.85
C GLY A 56 -7.40 13.45 2.55
N LYS A 57 -7.56 13.54 3.88
CA LYS A 57 -6.85 14.51 4.74
C LYS A 57 -5.89 13.85 5.72
N SER A 58 -5.87 12.52 5.76
CA SER A 58 -4.95 11.71 6.56
C SER A 58 -4.10 10.81 5.67
N GLN A 59 -3.66 11.33 4.52
CA GLN A 59 -2.91 10.56 3.53
C GLN A 59 -1.44 10.32 3.93
N SER A 60 -0.91 9.18 3.50
CA SER A 60 0.51 8.81 3.57
C SER A 60 1.12 8.78 2.17
N PRO A 61 2.45 8.96 2.02
CA PRO A 61 3.44 9.14 3.08
C PRO A 61 3.50 10.58 3.61
N VAL A 62 4.33 10.85 4.62
CA VAL A 62 4.51 12.21 5.17
C VAL A 62 5.98 12.58 5.34
N ASN A 63 6.25 13.88 5.42
CA ASN A 63 7.51 14.39 5.91
C ASN A 63 7.44 14.60 7.44
N ILE A 64 8.19 13.80 8.18
CA ILE A 64 8.25 13.82 9.64
C ILE A 64 9.20 14.93 10.08
N VAL A 65 8.65 16.07 10.49
CA VAL A 65 9.42 17.26 10.91
C VAL A 65 9.16 17.58 12.37
N ASN A 66 7.91 17.89 12.69
CA ASN A 66 7.48 18.26 14.04
C ASN A 66 6.85 17.04 14.71
N THR A 67 7.33 16.76 15.91
CA THR A 67 6.93 15.60 16.70
C THR A 67 6.59 16.04 18.12
N ILE A 68 5.75 15.25 18.77
CA ILE A 68 5.50 15.38 20.21
C ILE A 68 6.11 14.16 20.88
N ASP A 69 6.97 14.40 21.87
CA ASP A 69 7.47 13.34 22.75
C ASP A 69 6.29 12.74 23.51
N GLY A 70 5.98 11.49 23.18
CA GLY A 70 4.99 10.69 23.84
C GLY A 70 5.64 9.46 24.42
N LYS A 71 5.15 9.00 25.57
CA LYS A 71 5.53 7.70 26.13
C LYS A 71 4.91 6.58 25.30
N LEU A 72 5.44 6.36 24.09
CA LEU A 72 4.95 5.34 23.16
C LEU A 72 5.18 3.94 23.74
N PRO A 73 4.19 3.04 23.64
CA PRO A 73 4.36 1.66 24.09
C PRO A 73 5.35 0.93 23.19
N PRO A 74 6.14 -0.01 23.74
CA PRO A 74 7.08 -0.77 22.93
C PRO A 74 6.38 -1.65 21.90
N ILE A 75 6.97 -1.78 20.71
CA ILE A 75 6.55 -2.74 19.68
C ILE A 75 7.16 -4.10 20.01
N LYS A 76 6.32 -5.12 20.16
CA LYS A 76 6.78 -6.52 20.27
C LYS A 76 6.56 -7.23 18.95
N ILE A 77 7.61 -7.86 18.44
CA ILE A 77 7.59 -8.63 17.19
C ILE A 77 7.80 -10.10 17.55
N ASP A 78 6.87 -10.94 17.14
CA ASP A 78 6.92 -12.39 17.19
C ASP A 78 6.89 -12.93 15.76
N TYR A 79 8.05 -12.85 15.12
CA TYR A 79 8.27 -13.31 13.75
C TYR A 79 9.10 -14.58 13.78
N ARG A 80 8.88 -15.44 12.79
CA ARG A 80 9.53 -16.74 12.64
C ARG A 80 9.74 -17.08 11.17
N PRO A 81 10.73 -17.92 10.86
CA PRO A 81 10.91 -18.46 9.51
C PRO A 81 9.60 -19.00 8.95
N SER A 82 9.22 -18.54 7.76
CA SER A 82 7.94 -18.89 7.13
C SER A 82 8.12 -19.12 5.63
N ASN A 83 7.23 -19.93 5.05
CA ASN A 83 7.17 -20.08 3.60
C ASN A 83 6.55 -18.81 2.98
N VAL A 84 7.23 -18.26 1.98
CA VAL A 84 6.85 -17.00 1.34
C VAL A 84 6.75 -17.14 -0.17
N GLU A 85 6.05 -16.21 -0.80
CA GLU A 85 6.06 -16.02 -2.25
C GLU A 85 6.55 -14.61 -2.55
N ILE A 86 7.59 -14.48 -3.36
CA ILE A 86 8.13 -13.21 -3.83
C ILE A 86 7.48 -12.88 -5.16
N VAL A 87 6.82 -11.73 -5.25
CA VAL A 87 6.02 -11.31 -6.39
C VAL A 87 6.52 -9.97 -6.89
N ASN A 88 6.75 -9.88 -8.20
CA ASN A 88 6.81 -8.59 -8.86
C ASN A 88 5.40 -8.24 -9.31
N ASN A 89 4.71 -7.36 -8.59
CA ASN A 89 3.32 -7.02 -8.92
C ASN A 89 3.20 -5.86 -9.93
N GLY A 90 4.32 -5.42 -10.52
CA GLY A 90 4.39 -4.27 -11.42
C GLY A 90 4.52 -2.92 -10.72
N HIS A 91 4.33 -2.86 -9.40
CA HIS A 91 4.45 -1.63 -8.59
C HIS A 91 5.54 -1.73 -7.52
N THR A 92 5.89 -2.94 -7.11
CA THR A 92 6.95 -3.24 -6.13
C THR A 92 7.36 -4.71 -6.23
N ILE A 93 8.43 -5.07 -5.53
CA ILE A 93 8.71 -6.45 -5.11
C ILE A 93 8.05 -6.65 -3.75
N GLN A 94 7.07 -7.56 -3.71
CA GLN A 94 6.30 -7.90 -2.52
C GLN A 94 6.64 -9.33 -2.09
N VAL A 95 6.72 -9.54 -0.78
CA VAL A 95 6.93 -10.86 -0.17
C VAL A 95 5.68 -11.21 0.62
N ASP A 96 4.91 -12.17 0.10
CA ASP A 96 3.64 -12.63 0.66
C ASP A 96 3.85 -13.79 1.63
N PHE A 97 3.20 -13.71 2.79
CA PHE A 97 3.22 -14.77 3.80
C PHE A 97 1.98 -15.65 3.66
N LYS A 98 2.19 -16.96 3.53
CA LYS A 98 1.09 -17.93 3.44
C LYS A 98 0.47 -18.24 4.80
N ASP A 99 1.27 -18.15 5.87
CA ASP A 99 0.88 -18.52 7.22
C ASP A 99 0.57 -17.29 8.10
N ALA A 100 -0.49 -17.38 8.92
CA ALA A 100 -0.93 -16.31 9.82
C ALA A 100 -0.13 -16.23 11.14
N ASN A 101 1.15 -16.58 11.08
CA ASN A 101 1.97 -16.96 12.22
C ASN A 101 2.97 -15.89 12.66
N ASN A 102 3.13 -14.81 11.89
CA ASN A 102 4.03 -13.70 12.20
C ASN A 102 3.20 -12.55 12.75
N MET A 103 3.52 -12.09 13.97
CA MET A 103 2.69 -11.13 14.70
C MET A 103 3.48 -9.93 15.19
N MET A 104 2.82 -8.77 15.17
CA MET A 104 3.24 -7.56 15.87
C MET A 104 2.21 -7.25 16.94
N HIS A 105 2.67 -7.02 18.18
CA HIS A 105 1.83 -6.57 19.28
C HIS A 105 2.10 -5.10 19.58
N LEU A 106 1.03 -4.31 19.60
CA LEU A 106 1.06 -2.87 19.83
C LEU A 106 -0.14 -2.44 20.66
N SER A 107 0.09 -1.78 21.80
CA SER A 107 -0.98 -1.20 22.64
C SER A 107 -2.09 -2.22 23.02
N GLY A 108 -1.73 -3.49 23.24
CA GLY A 108 -2.67 -4.57 23.56
C GLY A 108 -3.36 -5.22 22.35
N ASN A 109 -3.18 -4.68 21.14
CA ASN A 109 -3.67 -5.27 19.90
C ASN A 109 -2.61 -6.17 19.27
N THR A 110 -3.08 -7.19 18.55
CA THR A 110 -2.26 -8.11 17.77
C THR A 110 -2.56 -7.94 16.29
N TYR A 111 -1.53 -7.67 15.51
CA TYR A 111 -1.60 -7.55 14.05
C TYR A 111 -0.78 -8.66 13.40
N THR A 112 -1.39 -9.41 12.49
CA THR A 112 -0.71 -10.46 11.72
C THR A 112 -0.04 -9.85 10.49
N LEU A 113 1.26 -10.11 10.30
CA LEU A 113 1.99 -9.75 9.10
C LEU A 113 1.39 -10.47 7.89
N LYS A 114 1.03 -9.71 6.86
CA LYS A 114 0.45 -10.24 5.61
C LYS A 114 1.48 -10.28 4.50
N GLN A 115 2.23 -9.19 4.37
CA GLN A 115 3.28 -9.03 3.39
C GLN A 115 4.26 -7.96 3.85
N PHE A 116 5.44 -7.93 3.23
CA PHE A 116 6.22 -6.71 3.16
C PHE A 116 6.66 -6.42 1.74
N HIS A 117 6.96 -5.16 1.46
CA HIS A 117 7.39 -4.70 0.14
C HIS A 117 8.31 -3.48 0.26
N PHE A 118 8.80 -3.00 -0.88
CA PHE A 118 9.87 -2.00 -0.94
C PHE A 118 9.54 -0.81 -1.84
N HIS A 119 10.09 0.35 -1.47
CA HIS A 119 10.03 1.58 -2.25
C HIS A 119 11.42 2.18 -2.43
N VAL A 120 11.72 2.59 -3.66
CA VAL A 120 12.93 3.33 -4.04
C VAL A 120 12.54 4.60 -4.81
N PRO A 121 12.97 5.79 -4.36
CA PRO A 121 13.49 6.07 -3.02
C PRO A 121 12.42 5.87 -1.93
N SER A 122 12.71 6.20 -0.67
CA SER A 122 11.73 6.15 0.42
C SER A 122 10.50 7.00 0.15
N GLU A 123 9.36 6.58 0.68
CA GLU A 123 8.12 7.33 0.64
C GLU A 123 8.06 8.36 1.77
N ASN A 124 8.33 7.93 3.01
CA ASN A 124 8.39 8.84 4.16
C ASN A 124 9.72 9.58 4.20
N HIS A 125 9.66 10.86 4.57
CA HIS A 125 10.85 11.70 4.75
C HIS A 125 11.06 12.00 6.24
N ILE A 126 12.31 12.18 6.66
CA ILE A 126 12.65 12.68 7.99
C ILE A 126 13.29 14.06 7.81
N ARG A 127 12.64 15.11 8.32
CA ARG A 127 13.11 16.51 8.24
C ARG A 127 13.50 16.93 6.81
N GLY A 128 12.65 16.57 5.86
CA GLY A 128 12.82 16.85 4.42
C GLY A 128 13.76 15.89 3.69
N LYS A 129 14.42 14.97 4.39
CA LYS A 129 15.36 14.01 3.79
C LYS A 129 14.65 12.74 3.33
N SER A 130 14.80 12.44 2.04
CA SER A 130 14.52 11.14 1.45
C SER A 130 15.67 10.17 1.70
N PHE A 131 15.36 8.88 1.75
CA PHE A 131 16.27 7.76 1.93
C PHE A 131 16.32 6.91 0.64
N PRO A 132 17.41 6.17 0.39
CA PRO A 132 17.57 5.35 -0.82
C PRO A 132 16.55 4.20 -0.96
N LEU A 133 16.02 3.69 0.16
CA LEU A 133 15.08 2.57 0.18
C LEU A 133 14.22 2.67 1.44
N GLU A 134 12.96 2.26 1.34
CA GLU A 134 12.06 2.04 2.48
C GLU A 134 11.35 0.69 2.32
N ALA A 135 11.29 -0.09 3.40
CA ALA A 135 10.49 -1.31 3.45
C ALA A 135 9.23 -1.08 4.29
N HIS A 136 8.09 -1.59 3.81
CA HIS A 136 6.81 -1.55 4.52
C HIS A 136 6.36 -2.95 4.88
N PHE A 137 6.27 -3.23 6.18
CA PHE A 137 5.70 -4.47 6.70
C PHE A 137 4.23 -4.23 7.04
N VAL A 138 3.34 -4.82 6.24
CA VAL A 138 1.90 -4.58 6.32
C VAL A 138 1.24 -5.67 7.15
N HIS A 139 0.53 -5.22 8.18
CA HIS A 139 -0.19 -6.10 9.10
C HIS A 139 -1.66 -5.77 9.13
N ALA A 140 -2.47 -6.76 9.50
CA ALA A 140 -3.89 -6.58 9.79
C ALA A 140 -4.25 -7.27 11.11
N ASP A 141 -5.11 -6.64 11.91
CA ASP A 141 -5.76 -7.30 13.05
C ASP A 141 -6.98 -8.13 12.61
N LYS A 142 -7.66 -8.74 13.57
CA LYS A 142 -8.84 -9.59 13.34
C LYS A 142 -10.04 -8.84 12.72
N ASP A 143 -10.10 -7.52 12.90
CA ASP A 143 -11.19 -6.67 12.43
C ASP A 143 -10.82 -6.00 11.08
N GLY A 144 -9.62 -6.29 10.55
CA GLY A 144 -9.12 -5.76 9.29
C GLY A 144 -8.44 -4.40 9.41
N ASN A 145 -8.23 -3.87 10.62
CA ASN A 145 -7.50 -2.62 10.79
C ASN A 145 -6.03 -2.83 10.47
N LEU A 146 -5.45 -1.89 9.73
CA LEU A 146 -4.09 -2.01 9.24
C LEU A 146 -3.08 -1.30 10.14
N ALA A 147 -1.91 -1.93 10.27
CA ALA A 147 -0.72 -1.31 10.82
C ALA A 147 0.47 -1.55 9.88
N VAL A 148 1.19 -0.48 9.56
CA VAL A 148 2.37 -0.55 8.69
C VAL A 148 3.60 -0.14 9.49
N LEU A 149 4.57 -1.06 9.56
CA LEU A 149 5.88 -0.80 10.12
C LEU A 149 6.83 -0.42 8.99
N GLY A 150 7.30 0.83 8.99
CA GLY A 150 8.24 1.37 8.01
C GLY A 150 9.69 1.27 8.51
N VAL A 151 10.57 0.74 7.66
CA VAL A 151 12.02 0.68 7.90
C VAL A 151 12.73 1.48 6.81
N LEU A 152 13.38 2.57 7.20
CA LEU A 152 14.19 3.40 6.31
C LEU A 152 15.61 2.84 6.22
N TYR A 153 16.21 2.91 5.03
CA TYR A 153 17.56 2.41 4.78
C TYR A 153 18.50 3.55 4.42
N VAL A 154 19.77 3.48 4.84
CA VAL A 154 20.83 4.41 4.43
C VAL A 154 21.87 3.70 3.58
N LEU A 155 22.50 4.45 2.66
CA LEU A 155 23.59 3.90 1.84
C LEU A 155 24.76 3.47 2.72
N SER A 156 25.20 2.22 2.53
CA SER A 156 26.35 1.63 3.21
C SER A 156 26.86 0.43 2.39
N ASN A 157 27.43 -0.57 3.08
CA ASN A 157 27.77 -1.86 2.47
C ASN A 157 26.50 -2.66 2.16
N GLU A 158 26.68 -3.70 1.35
CA GLU A 158 25.61 -4.65 1.00
C GLU A 158 24.96 -5.24 2.25
N ASN A 159 23.63 -5.23 2.27
CA ASN A 159 22.86 -5.87 3.32
C ASN A 159 22.57 -7.31 2.96
N GLN A 160 23.38 -8.22 3.52
CA GLN A 160 23.27 -9.66 3.27
C GLN A 160 21.93 -10.26 3.68
N ARG A 161 21.16 -9.58 4.55
CA ARG A 161 19.84 -10.02 4.99
C ARG A 161 18.78 -9.83 3.89
N LEU A 162 19.02 -8.93 2.93
CA LEU A 162 18.17 -8.73 1.76
C LEU A 162 18.46 -9.75 0.64
N SER A 163 19.63 -10.40 0.64
CA SER A 163 20.08 -11.28 -0.45
C SER A 163 19.12 -12.43 -0.78
N PRO A 164 18.43 -13.09 0.17
CA PRO A 164 17.41 -14.11 -0.16
C PRO A 164 16.30 -13.59 -1.09
N ILE A 165 16.02 -12.29 -1.04
CA ILE A 165 15.02 -11.62 -1.88
C ILE A 165 15.69 -11.05 -3.13
N TRP A 166 16.80 -10.31 -2.96
CA TRP A 166 17.46 -9.60 -4.06
C TRP A 166 18.01 -10.53 -5.15
N SER A 167 18.48 -11.71 -4.77
CA SER A 167 18.98 -12.69 -5.73
C SER A 167 17.88 -13.41 -6.51
N ASN A 168 16.62 -13.30 -6.05
CA ASN A 168 15.53 -14.14 -6.54
C ASN A 168 14.26 -13.37 -6.96
N PHE A 169 14.20 -12.05 -6.78
CA PHE A 169 12.97 -11.34 -7.13
C PHE A 169 12.67 -11.43 -8.63
N PRO A 170 11.39 -11.65 -9.01
CA PRO A 170 11.03 -11.79 -10.41
C PRO A 170 11.27 -10.51 -11.22
N GLN A 171 11.73 -10.68 -12.46
CA GLN A 171 12.18 -9.55 -13.30
C GLN A 171 11.04 -8.88 -14.07
N LYS A 172 9.90 -9.56 -14.25
CA LYS A 172 8.74 -9.00 -14.96
C LYS A 172 7.51 -8.95 -14.06
N ALA A 173 6.69 -7.93 -14.27
CA ALA A 173 5.40 -7.79 -13.61
C ALA A 173 4.52 -9.03 -13.83
N GLY A 174 3.88 -9.51 -12.76
CA GLY A 174 3.06 -10.72 -12.72
C GLY A 174 3.83 -12.01 -12.45
N GLU A 175 5.16 -12.00 -12.55
CA GLU A 175 5.98 -13.18 -12.21
C GLU A 175 6.11 -13.35 -10.69
N LYS A 176 6.32 -14.61 -10.29
CA LYS A 176 6.38 -15.06 -8.90
C LYS A 176 7.54 -16.02 -8.71
N TYR A 177 8.12 -16.02 -7.52
CA TYR A 177 9.15 -16.95 -7.09
C TYR A 177 8.83 -17.44 -5.67
N THR A 178 8.84 -18.74 -5.45
CA THR A 178 8.73 -19.33 -4.11
C THR A 178 10.08 -19.93 -3.74
N PRO A 179 10.78 -19.41 -2.72
CA PRO A 179 12.03 -20.00 -2.25
C PRO A 179 11.81 -21.40 -1.66
N ASP A 180 12.79 -22.29 -1.82
CA ASP A 180 12.77 -23.64 -1.24
C ASP A 180 13.00 -23.64 0.29
N THR A 181 13.48 -22.52 0.83
CA THR A 181 13.77 -22.36 2.25
C THR A 181 12.90 -21.27 2.86
N ALA A 182 12.54 -21.47 4.14
CA ALA A 182 11.75 -20.49 4.87
C ALA A 182 12.52 -19.17 5.05
N PHE A 183 11.83 -18.05 4.86
CA PHE A 183 12.38 -16.72 5.09
C PHE A 183 12.00 -16.23 6.48
N ASP A 184 12.96 -15.69 7.23
CA ASP A 184 12.72 -15.09 8.54
C ASP A 184 12.64 -13.56 8.45
N PRO A 185 11.43 -12.97 8.53
CA PRO A 185 11.28 -11.52 8.45
C PRO A 185 11.85 -10.78 9.65
N SER A 186 12.10 -11.45 10.78
CA SER A 186 12.69 -10.80 11.96
C SER A 186 14.09 -10.26 11.65
N THR A 187 14.79 -10.90 10.71
CA THR A 187 16.12 -10.50 10.26
C THR A 187 16.12 -9.12 9.62
N LEU A 188 15.01 -8.62 9.09
CA LEU A 188 14.94 -7.29 8.47
C LEU A 188 14.48 -6.18 9.43
N ILE A 189 14.18 -6.52 10.69
CA ILE A 189 13.74 -5.54 11.68
C ILE A 189 14.94 -5.08 12.53
N PRO A 190 15.22 -3.78 12.61
CA PRO A 190 16.23 -3.23 13.52
C PRO A 190 16.03 -3.66 14.98
N GLU A 191 17.15 -3.79 15.71
CA GLU A 191 17.15 -4.19 17.12
C GLU A 191 16.47 -3.14 18.02
N LYS A 192 16.79 -1.85 17.84
CA LYS A 192 16.07 -0.76 18.52
C LYS A 192 14.85 -0.40 17.71
N ARG A 193 13.72 -0.39 18.40
CA ARG A 193 12.39 -0.26 17.79
C ARG A 193 11.66 1.00 18.25
N ASP A 194 12.39 2.02 18.69
CA ASP A 194 11.83 3.36 18.88
C ASP A 194 11.31 3.87 17.53
N TYR A 195 10.16 4.54 17.52
CA TYR A 195 9.43 4.80 16.29
C TYR A 195 8.65 6.11 16.35
N TYR A 196 8.39 6.67 15.17
CA TYR A 196 7.38 7.69 14.98
C TYR A 196 6.02 7.04 14.75
N ARG A 197 4.96 7.59 15.35
CA ARG A 197 3.59 7.10 15.18
C ARG A 197 2.68 8.18 14.63
N PHE A 198 1.88 7.84 13.62
CA PHE A 198 0.80 8.69 13.13
C PHE A 198 -0.33 7.87 12.48
N SER A 199 -1.51 8.47 12.39
CA SER A 199 -2.62 7.95 11.59
C SER A 199 -2.45 8.37 10.14
N GLY A 200 -2.51 7.41 9.22
CA GLY A 200 -2.23 7.63 7.81
C GLY A 200 -3.16 6.82 6.90
N SER A 201 -2.67 6.57 5.69
CA SER A 201 -3.34 5.77 4.67
C SER A 201 -2.43 4.70 4.08
N LEU A 202 -2.98 3.85 3.21
CA LEU A 202 -2.17 3.17 2.21
C LEU A 202 -1.51 4.22 1.28
N THR A 203 -0.30 3.95 0.82
CA THR A 203 0.46 4.83 -0.10
C THR A 203 0.22 4.49 -1.57
N THR A 204 -0.61 3.50 -1.84
CA THR A 204 -1.05 3.08 -3.18
C THR A 204 -2.59 3.09 -3.25
N PRO A 205 -3.17 3.22 -4.44
CA PRO A 205 -4.62 3.12 -4.62
C PRO A 205 -5.20 1.83 -4.01
N PRO A 206 -6.32 1.92 -3.25
CA PRO A 206 -7.27 3.04 -3.17
C PRO A 206 -6.94 4.12 -2.11
N CYS A 207 -5.72 4.12 -1.55
CA CYS A 207 -5.26 5.09 -0.56
C CYS A 207 -6.12 5.16 0.71
N SER A 208 -6.74 4.04 1.09
CA SER A 208 -7.61 3.94 2.28
C SER A 208 -6.94 4.51 3.52
N GLU A 209 -7.65 5.40 4.22
CA GLU A 209 -7.21 5.99 5.49
C GLU A 209 -7.47 5.05 6.68
N GLY A 210 -7.03 5.45 7.88
CA GLY A 210 -7.18 4.66 9.11
C GLY A 210 -6.04 3.66 9.35
N VAL A 211 -4.93 3.81 8.62
CA VAL A 211 -3.74 2.96 8.78
C VAL A 211 -2.87 3.49 9.91
N ASN A 212 -2.52 2.64 10.87
CA ASN A 212 -1.53 2.97 11.91
C ASN A 212 -0.11 2.88 11.33
N TRP A 213 0.55 4.02 11.15
CA TRP A 213 1.95 4.06 10.71
C TRP A 213 2.91 4.07 11.89
N LEU A 214 3.93 3.23 11.79
CA LEU A 214 5.01 3.07 12.76
C LEU A 214 6.34 3.16 11.99
N VAL A 215 6.99 4.31 11.94
CA VAL A 215 8.26 4.47 11.18
C VAL A 215 9.42 4.37 12.16
N LEU A 216 10.25 3.33 12.04
CA LEU A 216 11.36 3.11 12.97
C LEU A 216 12.41 4.23 12.88
N LYS A 217 12.90 4.68 14.03
CA LYS A 217 13.96 5.69 14.14
C LYS A 217 15.34 5.11 13.80
N GLN A 218 15.56 3.82 14.06
CA GLN A 218 16.78 3.13 13.65
C GLN A 218 16.71 2.74 12.18
N TYR A 219 17.63 3.26 11.38
CA TYR A 219 17.75 2.92 9.97
C TYR A 219 18.51 1.60 9.78
N ASP A 220 18.16 0.89 8.72
CA ASP A 220 18.96 -0.22 8.21
C ASP A 220 19.89 0.24 7.07
N LYS A 221 20.67 -0.67 6.50
CA LYS A 221 21.69 -0.41 5.49
C LYS A 221 21.31 -1.02 4.15
N VAL A 222 21.70 -0.38 3.07
CA VAL A 222 21.57 -0.92 1.71
C VAL A 222 22.77 -0.45 0.89
N SER A 223 23.29 -1.28 -0.03
CA SER A 223 24.31 -0.81 -0.98
C SER A 223 23.68 -0.07 -2.14
N GLN A 224 24.47 0.78 -2.81
CA GLN A 224 24.04 1.41 -4.05
C GLN A 224 23.66 0.37 -5.11
N SER A 225 24.42 -0.73 -5.23
CA SER A 225 24.12 -1.81 -6.17
C SER A 225 22.78 -2.49 -5.90
N GLN A 226 22.36 -2.65 -4.64
CA GLN A 226 21.05 -3.19 -4.29
C GLN A 226 19.93 -2.21 -4.70
N VAL A 227 20.12 -0.91 -4.49
CA VAL A 227 19.17 0.13 -4.91
C VAL A 227 19.02 0.16 -6.44
N ASP A 228 20.15 0.10 -7.16
CA ASP A 228 20.18 0.11 -8.62
C ASP A 228 19.51 -1.15 -9.21
N ALA A 229 19.78 -2.32 -8.63
CA ALA A 229 19.16 -3.58 -9.05
C ALA A 229 17.64 -3.55 -8.89
N PHE A 230 17.13 -3.03 -7.78
CA PHE A 230 15.69 -2.86 -7.57
C PHE A 230 15.09 -1.86 -8.58
N SER A 231 15.74 -0.71 -8.74
CA SER A 231 15.27 0.36 -9.65
C SER A 231 15.23 -0.10 -11.11
N ALA A 232 16.18 -0.94 -11.52
CA ALA A 232 16.22 -1.51 -12.87
C ALA A 232 15.00 -2.40 -13.14
N VAL A 233 14.55 -3.18 -12.16
CA VAL A 233 13.36 -4.04 -12.28
C VAL A 233 12.07 -3.24 -12.23
N MET A 234 11.99 -2.21 -11.37
CA MET A 234 10.83 -1.31 -11.30
C MET A 234 10.73 -0.33 -12.47
N LYS A 235 11.81 -0.18 -13.26
CA LYS A 235 11.90 0.75 -14.40
C LYS A 235 11.66 2.21 -14.01
N GLY A 236 12.05 2.59 -12.80
CA GLY A 236 11.88 3.94 -12.28
C GLY A 236 11.57 3.95 -10.79
N ASN A 237 11.25 5.14 -10.29
CA ASN A 237 10.88 5.33 -8.90
C ASN A 237 9.46 4.83 -8.66
N ASN A 238 9.23 4.22 -7.50
CA ASN A 238 7.93 3.73 -7.09
C ASN A 238 7.45 4.35 -5.77
N ASN A 239 7.83 5.61 -5.51
CA ASN A 239 7.43 6.33 -4.30
C ASN A 239 6.35 7.38 -4.59
N ARG A 240 5.26 7.36 -3.82
CA ARG A 240 4.25 8.42 -3.82
C ARG A 240 4.87 9.70 -3.21
N PRO A 241 4.58 10.89 -3.74
CA PRO A 241 4.97 12.15 -3.10
C PRO A 241 4.44 12.28 -1.67
N VAL A 242 5.20 12.93 -0.78
CA VAL A 242 4.77 13.25 0.58
C VAL A 242 3.48 14.08 0.59
N GLN A 243 2.59 13.74 1.52
CA GLN A 243 1.27 14.34 1.66
C GLN A 243 1.24 15.35 2.82
N PRO A 244 0.38 16.37 2.75
CA PRO A 244 0.26 17.37 3.81
C PRO A 244 -0.11 16.74 5.16
N ILE A 245 0.53 17.20 6.25
CA ILE A 245 0.26 16.67 7.58
C ILE A 245 -1.16 17.01 8.08
N ASN A 246 -1.73 18.12 7.59
CA ASN A 246 -3.04 18.64 7.99
C ASN A 246 -3.16 18.73 9.53
N ALA A 247 -4.27 18.26 10.10
CA ALA A 247 -4.51 18.32 11.54
C ALA A 247 -3.81 17.22 12.35
N ARG A 248 -3.03 16.35 11.70
CA ARG A 248 -2.40 15.20 12.36
C ARG A 248 -1.20 15.64 13.20
N VAL A 249 -0.96 14.88 14.25
CA VAL A 249 0.24 14.96 15.08
C VAL A 249 1.05 13.68 14.87
N ILE A 250 2.37 13.83 14.81
CA ILE A 250 3.30 12.70 14.84
C ILE A 250 3.85 12.61 16.26
N VAL A 251 3.72 11.44 16.87
CA VAL A 251 4.24 11.17 18.22
C VAL A 251 5.56 10.42 18.10
N GLU A 252 6.50 10.67 18.98
CA GLU A 252 7.81 10.01 19.01
C GLU A 252 8.22 9.55 20.40
#